data_AF-A0A7J7P3R0-F1
#
_entry.id   AF-A0A7J7P3R0-F1
#
_cell.length_a   1.000
_cell.length_b   1.000
_cell.length_c   1.000
_cell.angle_alpha   90.00
_cell.angle_beta   90.00
_cell.angle_gamma   90.00
#
_symmetry.space_group_name_H-M   'P 1'
#
loop_
_entity.id
_entity.type
_entity.pdbx_description
1 polymer ?
#
loop_
_entity_poly.entity_id
_entity_poly.type
_entity_poly.pdbx_seq_one_letter_code
_entity_poly.pdbx_strand_id
1 'polypeptide(L)'
;MELRERKTNAVVNLEAQFQAQNDQKVMAMDMSTLDDTQRVYWEAQRNAFPVDRIARFLKVGKYAERVGVGAPVHLAGVLEYLTVEVLELAGNAARDNKKSRVVLRHMQLVVRNDEELSKLLGSVTIANGGVMPNIHNSVLPKKTDLPKQLLLMTNDVVK
;
A
#
# COMPACT_ATOMS: atom_id res chain seq x y z
N MET A 1 16.84 -24.08 -15.09
CA MET A 1 15.65 -23.36 -14.59
C MET A 1 15.49 -23.58 -13.09
N GLU A 2 15.62 -24.83 -12.62
CA GLU A 2 15.53 -25.23 -11.20
C GLU A 2 16.50 -24.52 -10.23
N LEU A 3 17.72 -24.16 -10.66
CA LEU A 3 18.69 -23.49 -9.78
C LEU A 3 18.26 -22.06 -9.39
N ARG A 4 17.51 -21.38 -10.25
CA ARG A 4 16.96 -20.04 -9.96
C ARG A 4 15.84 -20.16 -8.93
N GLU A 5 14.91 -21.10 -9.11
CA GLU A 5 13.83 -21.36 -8.15
C GLU A 5 14.35 -21.78 -6.77
N ARG A 6 15.38 -22.63 -6.71
CA ARG A 6 16.02 -23.02 -5.44
C ARG A 6 16.65 -21.83 -4.71
N LYS A 7 17.28 -20.90 -5.43
CA LYS A 7 17.86 -19.68 -4.83
C LYS A 7 16.77 -18.72 -4.36
N THR A 8 15.70 -18.53 -5.12
CA THR A 8 14.58 -17.68 -4.71
C THR A 8 13.87 -18.25 -3.48
N ASN A 9 13.60 -19.56 -3.45
CA ASN A 9 12.93 -20.21 -2.31
C ASN A 9 13.80 -20.22 -1.05
N ALA A 10 15.12 -20.34 -1.19
CA ALA A 10 16.04 -20.26 -0.05
C ALA A 10 16.09 -18.86 0.57
N VAL A 11 16.10 -17.80 -0.25
CA VAL A 11 16.08 -16.41 0.23
C VAL A 11 14.75 -16.09 0.92
N VAL A 12 13.62 -16.50 0.33
CA VAL A 12 12.29 -16.30 0.92
C VAL A 12 12.16 -17.05 2.26
N ASN A 13 12.70 -18.27 2.36
CA ASN A 13 12.69 -19.01 3.63
C ASN A 13 13.61 -18.38 4.70
N LEU A 14 14.76 -17.84 4.30
CA LEU A 14 15.68 -17.13 5.21
C LEU A 14 15.08 -15.81 5.71
N GLU A 15 14.42 -15.05 4.83
CA GLU A 15 13.70 -13.83 5.21
C GLU A 15 12.51 -14.15 6.14
N ALA A 16 11.74 -15.20 5.83
CA ALA A 16 10.65 -15.65 6.69
C ALA A 16 11.14 -16.14 8.06
N GLN A 17 12.29 -16.83 8.12
CA GLN A 17 12.91 -17.27 9.37
C GLN A 17 13.46 -16.09 10.18
N PHE A 18 14.12 -15.13 9.53
CA PHE A 18 14.63 -13.93 10.18
C PHE A 18 13.49 -13.08 10.73
N GLN A 19 12.40 -12.93 9.96
CA GLN A 19 11.21 -12.22 10.39
C GLN A 19 10.54 -12.93 11.57
N ALA A 20 10.34 -14.25 11.49
CA ALA A 20 9.77 -15.04 12.59
C ALA A 20 10.63 -14.98 13.86
N GLN A 21 11.96 -14.96 13.72
CA GLN A 21 12.89 -14.81 14.84
C GLN A 21 12.82 -13.42 15.46
N ASN A 22 12.64 -12.38 14.64
CA ASN A 22 12.43 -11.01 15.11
C ASN A 22 11.07 -10.89 15.83
N ASP A 23 10.01 -11.48 15.27
CA ASP A 23 8.67 -11.49 15.84
C ASP A 23 8.64 -12.27 17.18
N GLN A 24 9.34 -13.41 17.29
CA GLN A 24 9.48 -14.14 18.55
C GLN A 24 10.20 -13.31 19.63
N LYS A 25 11.23 -12.56 19.25
CA LYS A 25 11.98 -11.69 20.16
C LYS A 25 11.13 -10.50 20.63
N VAL A 26 10.29 -9.95 19.75
CA VAL A 26 9.32 -8.89 20.06
C VAL A 26 8.23 -9.37 21.01
N MET A 27 7.75 -10.61 20.85
CA MET A 27 6.68 -11.19 21.67
C MET A 27 7.15 -11.68 23.05
N ALA A 28 8.46 -11.89 23.24
CA ALA A 28 9.03 -12.41 24.48
C ALA A 28 9.37 -11.32 25.53
N MET A 29 9.27 -10.03 25.17
CA MET A 29 9.65 -8.92 26.05
C MET A 29 8.42 -8.34 26.78
N ASP A 30 8.45 -8.33 28.12
CA ASP A 30 7.39 -7.73 28.93
C ASP A 30 7.41 -6.20 28.83
N MET A 31 6.50 -5.65 28.03
CA MET A 31 6.36 -4.21 27.75
C MET A 31 6.08 -3.35 29.00
N SER A 32 5.61 -3.95 30.10
CA SER A 32 5.30 -3.22 31.34
C SER A 32 6.56 -2.78 32.10
N THR A 33 7.70 -3.43 31.85
CA THR A 33 8.97 -3.20 32.56
C THR A 33 9.89 -2.19 31.87
N LEU A 34 9.58 -1.81 30.63
CA LEU A 34 10.41 -0.93 29.83
C LEU A 34 10.27 0.53 30.26
N ASP A 35 11.40 1.25 30.27
CA ASP A 35 11.36 2.70 30.33
C ASP A 35 10.88 3.30 28.99
N ASP A 36 10.48 4.57 28.99
CA ASP A 36 9.92 5.20 27.79
C ASP A 36 10.92 5.33 26.64
N THR A 37 12.22 5.40 26.95
CA THR A 37 13.26 5.44 25.93
C THR A 37 13.40 4.07 25.26
N GLN A 38 13.43 3.01 26.06
CA GLN A 38 13.47 1.64 25.61
C GLN A 38 12.23 1.30 24.78
N ARG A 39 11.03 1.68 25.22
CA ARG A 39 9.79 1.49 24.42
C ARG A 39 9.92 2.08 23.02
N VAL A 40 10.42 3.31 22.91
CA VAL A 40 10.63 3.98 21.62
C VAL A 40 11.65 3.23 20.75
N TYR A 41 12.74 2.71 21.33
CA TYR A 41 13.71 1.88 20.58
C TYR A 41 13.11 0.55 20.11
N TRP A 42 12.30 -0.10 20.95
CA TRP A 42 11.65 -1.36 20.58
C TRP A 42 10.61 -1.17 19.48
N GLU A 43 9.80 -0.11 19.54
CA GLU A 43 8.88 0.27 18.47
C GLU A 43 9.63 0.60 17.17
N ALA A 44 10.77 1.30 17.28
CA ALA A 44 11.61 1.62 16.13
C ALA A 44 12.17 0.38 15.42
N GLN A 45 12.48 -0.69 16.16
CA GLN A 45 13.05 -1.93 15.61
C GLN A 45 12.03 -2.80 14.88
N ARG A 46 10.73 -2.55 15.08
CA ARG A 46 9.65 -3.29 14.41
C ARG A 46 9.35 -2.76 13.01
N ASN A 47 9.58 -1.47 12.76
CA ASN A 47 9.18 -0.85 11.51
C ASN A 47 10.07 -1.28 10.34
N ALA A 48 9.45 -1.58 9.20
CA ALA A 48 10.18 -1.83 7.94
C ALA A 48 10.85 -0.56 7.40
N PHE A 49 10.32 0.62 7.78
CA PHE A 49 10.85 1.92 7.36
C PHE A 49 12.08 2.35 8.19
N PRO A 50 13.12 2.92 7.56
CA PRO A 50 14.37 3.26 8.24
C PRO A 50 14.23 4.49 9.15
N VAL A 51 13.95 4.26 10.44
CA VAL A 51 13.77 5.30 11.47
C VAL A 51 14.95 6.29 11.51
N ASP A 52 16.19 5.80 11.50
CA ASP A 52 17.38 6.66 11.54
C ASP A 52 17.49 7.59 10.32
N ARG A 53 17.08 7.10 9.14
CA ARG A 53 17.07 7.90 7.92
C ARG A 53 16.02 9.00 8.01
N ILE A 54 14.84 8.68 8.53
CA ILE A 54 13.76 9.64 8.77
C ILE A 54 14.21 10.70 9.79
N ALA A 55 14.84 10.28 10.90
CA ALA A 55 15.39 11.19 11.90
C ALA A 55 16.41 12.16 11.29
N ARG A 56 17.29 11.67 10.41
CA ARG A 56 18.23 12.51 9.66
C ARG A 56 17.51 13.50 8.74
N PHE A 57 16.49 13.06 8.00
CA PHE A 57 15.73 13.95 7.12
C PHE A 57 14.94 15.02 7.88
N LEU A 58 14.39 14.71 9.06
CA LEU A 58 13.75 15.72 9.92
C LEU A 58 14.73 16.80 10.38
N LYS A 59 15.98 16.42 10.72
CA LYS A 59 17.03 17.38 11.11
C LYS A 59 17.51 18.23 9.92
N VAL A 60 17.72 17.61 8.75
CA VAL A 60 18.15 18.32 7.54
C VAL A 60 17.07 19.26 7.02
N GLY A 61 15.81 18.87 7.11
CA GLY A 61 14.66 19.67 6.68
C GLY A 61 14.39 20.90 7.55
N LYS A 62 15.02 21.01 8.73
CA LYS A 62 14.88 22.15 9.66
C LYS A 62 13.42 22.51 9.99
N TYR A 63 12.56 21.50 10.15
CA TYR A 63 11.14 21.72 10.50
C TYR A 63 10.94 22.27 11.92
N ALA A 64 11.90 22.05 12.81
CA ALA A 64 11.94 22.58 14.17
C ALA A 64 13.41 22.71 14.64
N GLU A 65 13.65 23.51 15.70
CA GLU A 65 14.98 23.67 16.29
C GLU A 65 15.52 22.35 16.89
N ARG A 66 14.63 21.56 17.50
CA ARG A 66 14.94 20.24 18.08
C ARG A 66 13.93 19.21 17.61
N VAL A 67 14.39 18.00 17.36
CA VAL A 67 13.56 16.85 17.00
C VAL A 67 13.64 15.84 18.13
N GLY A 68 12.50 15.52 18.76
CA GLY A 68 12.42 14.52 19.82
C GLY A 68 12.68 13.11 19.31
N VAL A 69 13.15 12.21 20.19
CA VAL A 69 13.56 10.84 19.82
C VAL A 69 12.38 10.00 19.30
N GLY A 70 11.16 10.22 19.80
CA GLY A 70 9.95 9.52 19.36
C GLY A 70 9.34 10.02 18.05
N ALA A 71 9.66 11.25 17.61
CA ALA A 71 9.11 11.83 16.39
C ALA A 71 9.43 11.00 15.11
N PRO A 72 10.69 10.57 14.85
CA PRO A 72 10.98 9.74 13.69
C PRO A 72 10.35 8.35 13.76
N VAL A 73 10.17 7.79 14.96
CA VAL A 73 9.54 6.48 15.18
C VAL A 73 8.06 6.56 14.81
N HIS A 74 7.37 7.57 15.33
CA HIS A 74 5.96 7.80 15.05
C HIS A 74 5.72 8.06 13.56
N LEU A 75 6.55 8.91 12.94
CA LEU A 75 6.44 9.19 11.51
C LEU A 75 6.73 7.94 10.66
N ALA A 76 7.71 7.12 11.04
CA ALA A 76 7.97 5.85 10.37
C ALA A 76 6.75 4.92 10.41
N GLY A 77 6.08 4.81 11.57
CA GLY A 77 4.88 4.01 11.72
C GLY A 77 3.73 4.49 10.84
N VAL A 78 3.51 5.81 10.77
CA VAL A 78 2.47 6.39 9.88
C VAL A 78 2.79 6.15 8.41
N LEU A 79 4.05 6.33 8.00
CA LEU A 79 4.46 6.07 6.61
C LEU A 79 4.32 4.60 6.24
N GLU A 80 4.66 3.70 7.15
CA GLU A 80 4.50 2.25 6.96
C GLU A 80 3.03 1.88 6.83
N TYR A 81 2.17 2.34 7.74
CA TYR A 81 0.73 2.11 7.71
C TYR A 81 0.12 2.54 6.37
N LEU A 82 0.38 3.79 5.93
CA LEU A 82 -0.13 4.30 4.65
C LEU A 82 0.40 3.50 3.46
N THR A 83 1.65 3.05 3.51
CA THR A 83 2.26 2.25 2.44
C THR A 83 1.61 0.87 2.34
N VAL A 84 1.39 0.21 3.49
CA VAL A 84 0.74 -1.10 3.54
C VAL A 84 -0.68 -1.01 3.02
N GLU A 85 -1.48 -0.05 3.49
CA GLU A 85 -2.86 0.14 3.06
C GLU A 85 -2.97 0.31 1.53
N VAL A 86 -2.17 1.21 0.95
CA VAL A 86 -2.17 1.45 -0.50
C VAL A 86 -1.70 0.22 -1.27
N LEU A 87 -0.67 -0.50 -0.78
CA LEU A 87 -0.16 -1.68 -1.45
C LEU A 87 -1.12 -2.88 -1.36
N GLU A 88 -1.84 -3.04 -0.26
CA GLU A 88 -2.84 -4.09 -0.09
C GLU A 88 -3.98 -3.91 -1.10
N LEU A 89 -4.56 -2.71 -1.14
CA LEU A 89 -5.60 -2.37 -2.09
C LEU A 89 -5.10 -2.49 -3.54
N ALA A 90 -3.86 -2.04 -3.83
CA ALA A 90 -3.29 -2.15 -5.18
C ALA A 90 -2.96 -3.59 -5.57
N GLY A 91 -2.61 -4.43 -4.60
CA GLY A 91 -2.43 -5.87 -4.76
C GLY A 91 -3.74 -6.56 -5.11
N ASN A 92 -4.83 -6.21 -4.42
CA ASN A 92 -6.18 -6.68 -4.72
C ASN A 92 -6.60 -6.26 -6.14
N ALA A 93 -6.44 -4.98 -6.48
CA ALA A 93 -6.71 -4.49 -7.82
C ALA A 93 -5.85 -5.16 -8.92
N ALA A 94 -4.61 -5.56 -8.61
CA ALA A 94 -3.78 -6.33 -9.53
C ALA A 94 -4.35 -7.73 -9.75
N ARG A 95 -4.75 -8.40 -8.66
CA ARG A 95 -5.36 -9.74 -8.68
C ARG A 95 -6.68 -9.73 -9.46
N ASP A 96 -7.54 -8.73 -9.25
CA ASP A 96 -8.80 -8.57 -9.98
C ASP A 96 -8.58 -8.41 -11.48
N ASN A 97 -7.53 -7.68 -11.86
CA ASN A 97 -7.08 -7.55 -13.25
C ASN A 97 -6.29 -8.76 -13.77
N LYS A 98 -6.27 -9.87 -13.02
CA LYS A 98 -5.56 -11.12 -13.36
C LYS A 98 -4.06 -10.93 -13.61
N LYS A 99 -3.44 -10.01 -12.87
CA LYS A 99 -2.00 -9.71 -12.95
C LYS A 99 -1.31 -10.01 -11.62
N SER A 100 -0.10 -10.56 -11.70
CA SER A 100 0.74 -10.84 -10.52
C SER A 100 1.61 -9.66 -10.09
N ARG A 101 1.69 -8.60 -10.92
CA ARG A 101 2.50 -7.40 -10.66
C ARG A 101 1.62 -6.17 -10.52
N VAL A 102 1.85 -5.39 -9.47
CA VAL A 102 1.27 -4.06 -9.31
C VAL A 102 1.85 -3.11 -10.35
N VAL A 103 0.98 -2.39 -11.07
CA VAL A 103 1.35 -1.38 -12.06
C VAL A 103 0.65 -0.06 -11.74
N LEU A 104 1.09 1.04 -12.36
CA LEU A 104 0.60 2.40 -12.07
C LEU A 104 -0.91 2.56 -12.27
N ARG A 105 -1.52 1.77 -13.17
CA ARG A 105 -2.97 1.69 -13.32
C ARG A 105 -3.68 1.20 -12.06
N HIS A 106 -3.15 0.18 -11.37
CA HIS A 106 -3.77 -0.34 -10.15
C HIS A 106 -3.71 0.71 -9.04
N MET A 107 -2.57 1.40 -8.89
CA MET A 107 -2.43 2.51 -7.94
C MET A 107 -3.45 3.61 -8.21
N GLN A 108 -3.62 4.01 -9.47
CA GLN A 108 -4.60 5.04 -9.84
C GLN A 108 -6.04 4.62 -9.55
N LEU A 109 -6.40 3.36 -9.83
CA LEU A 109 -7.76 2.87 -9.56
C LEU A 109 -8.07 2.90 -8.07
N VAL A 110 -7.15 2.42 -7.24
CA VAL A 110 -7.31 2.39 -5.78
C VAL A 110 -7.40 3.80 -5.21
N VAL A 111 -6.44 4.67 -5.55
CA VAL A 111 -6.38 6.03 -5.00
C VAL A 111 -7.62 6.86 -5.37
N ARG A 112 -8.23 6.61 -6.53
CA ARG A 112 -9.42 7.36 -6.97
C ARG A 112 -10.75 6.73 -6.55
N ASN A 113 -10.75 5.45 -6.20
CA ASN A 113 -11.93 4.75 -5.67
C ASN A 113 -12.08 4.90 -4.17
N ASP A 114 -10.96 5.05 -3.45
CA ASP A 114 -10.97 5.26 -2.01
C ASP A 114 -11.16 6.75 -1.67
N GLU A 115 -12.11 7.06 -0.79
CA GLU A 115 -12.47 8.44 -0.46
C GLU A 115 -11.34 9.18 0.29
N GLU A 116 -10.70 8.51 1.24
CA GLU A 116 -9.65 9.10 2.08
C GLU A 116 -8.38 9.35 1.28
N LEU A 117 -7.96 8.38 0.46
CA LEU A 117 -6.81 8.50 -0.42
C LEU A 117 -7.06 9.50 -1.54
N SER A 118 -8.27 9.56 -2.10
CA SER A 118 -8.61 10.55 -3.14
C SER A 118 -8.55 11.97 -2.58
N LYS A 119 -8.96 12.17 -1.33
CA LYS A 119 -8.83 13.45 -0.63
C LYS A 119 -7.38 13.78 -0.31
N LEU A 120 -6.62 12.82 0.21
CA LEU A 120 -5.20 13.00 0.56
C LEU A 120 -4.34 13.30 -0.68
N LEU A 121 -4.63 12.65 -1.81
CA LEU A 121 -3.85 12.71 -3.05
C LEU A 121 -4.59 13.46 -4.17
N GLY A 122 -5.54 14.34 -3.82
CA GLY A 122 -6.42 15.01 -4.78
C GLY A 122 -5.66 15.74 -5.90
N SER A 123 -4.62 16.48 -5.53
CA SER A 123 -3.77 17.26 -6.45
C SER A 123 -2.59 16.48 -7.04
N VAL A 124 -2.36 15.25 -6.60
CA VAL A 124 -1.23 14.43 -7.05
C VAL A 124 -1.57 13.77 -8.38
N THR A 125 -0.64 13.87 -9.34
CA THR A 125 -0.75 13.18 -10.64
C THR A 125 0.07 11.89 -10.62
N ILE A 126 -0.59 10.75 -10.81
CA ILE A 126 0.08 9.46 -10.97
C ILE A 126 0.39 9.25 -12.45
N ALA A 127 1.67 9.33 -12.81
CA ALA A 127 2.13 9.08 -14.17
C ALA A 127 1.67 7.69 -14.65
N ASN A 128 1.26 7.57 -15.92
CA ASN A 128 0.78 6.32 -16.52
C ASN A 128 -0.38 5.60 -15.78
N GLY A 129 -1.11 6.31 -14.91
CA GLY A 129 -2.25 5.75 -14.18
C GLY A 129 -3.56 5.72 -14.98
N GLY A 130 -3.69 6.60 -15.99
CA GLY A 130 -4.95 6.82 -16.70
C GLY A 130 -6.03 7.44 -15.79
N VAL A 131 -7.30 7.24 -16.14
CA VAL A 131 -8.45 7.80 -15.39
C VAL A 131 -9.48 6.73 -15.02
N MET A 132 -10.31 7.00 -14.02
CA MET A 132 -11.43 6.13 -13.70
C MET A 132 -12.37 6.00 -14.90
N PRO A 133 -12.79 4.79 -15.31
CA PRO A 133 -13.78 4.64 -16.37
C PRO A 133 -15.09 5.31 -15.93
N ASN A 134 -15.48 6.36 -16.63
CA ASN A 134 -16.73 7.08 -16.38
C ASN A 134 -17.26 7.61 -17.72
N ILE A 135 -18.49 7.26 -18.06
CA ILE A 135 -19.17 7.74 -19.26
C ILE A 135 -20.45 8.43 -18.81
N HIS A 136 -20.57 9.72 -19.13
CA HIS A 136 -21.78 10.48 -18.79
C HIS A 136 -22.98 9.97 -19.59
N ASN A 137 -24.13 9.83 -18.93
CA ASN A 137 -25.35 9.25 -19.52
C ASN A 137 -25.82 9.95 -20.81
N SER A 138 -25.51 11.23 -20.99
CA SER A 138 -25.87 11.99 -22.19
C SER A 138 -25.18 11.51 -23.47
N VAL A 139 -24.05 10.81 -23.34
CA VAL A 139 -23.24 10.31 -24.46
C VAL A 139 -23.58 8.86 -24.80
N LEU A 140 -24.37 8.20 -23.95
CA LEU A 140 -24.81 6.83 -24.22
C LEU A 140 -25.85 6.81 -25.36
N PRO A 141 -25.77 5.84 -26.27
CA PRO A 141 -26.79 5.68 -27.31
C PRO A 141 -28.16 5.47 -26.65
N LYS A 142 -29.19 6.13 -27.21
CA LYS A 142 -30.55 5.96 -26.73
C LYS A 142 -30.98 4.51 -27.00
N LYS A 143 -31.57 3.85 -25.98
CA LYS A 143 -32.01 2.44 -26.06
C LYS A 143 -32.99 2.15 -27.22
N THR A 144 -33.56 3.17 -27.86
CA THR A 144 -34.48 3.08 -29.00
C THR A 144 -33.81 2.69 -30.31
N ASP A 145 -32.48 2.78 -30.44
CA ASP A 145 -31.77 2.56 -31.72
C ASP A 145 -31.02 1.22 -31.78
N LEU A 146 -31.18 0.35 -30.77
CA LEU A 146 -30.57 -0.98 -30.77
C LEU A 146 -31.46 -1.98 -31.53
N PRO A 147 -30.93 -2.77 -32.49
CA PRO A 147 -31.69 -3.82 -33.14
C PRO A 147 -32.20 -4.82 -32.08
N LYS A 148 -33.49 -5.22 -32.19
CA LYS A 148 -34.19 -6.07 -31.21
C LYS A 148 -33.43 -7.33 -30.77
N GLN A 149 -32.54 -7.86 -31.61
CA GLN A 149 -31.66 -8.99 -31.29
C GLN A 149 -30.61 -8.67 -30.21
N LEU A 150 -30.07 -7.46 -30.14
CA LEU A 150 -29.08 -7.08 -29.12
C LEU A 150 -29.72 -6.87 -27.73
N LEU A 151 -30.99 -6.43 -27.70
CA LEU A 151 -31.73 -6.20 -26.45
C LEU A 151 -32.01 -7.50 -25.68
N LEU A 152 -32.09 -8.64 -26.38
CA LEU A 152 -32.28 -9.96 -25.78
C LEU A 152 -30.99 -10.50 -25.16
N MET A 153 -29.81 -10.08 -25.64
CA MET A 153 -28.52 -10.57 -25.14
C MET A 153 -28.03 -9.83 -23.89
N THR A 154 -28.52 -8.61 -23.64
CA THR A 154 -28.11 -7.81 -22.47
C THR A 154 -28.78 -8.22 -21.16
N ASN A 155 -29.87 -9.00 -21.21
CA ASN A 155 -30.59 -9.43 -20.01
C ASN A 155 -29.95 -10.65 -19.31
N ASP A 156 -29.04 -11.35 -19.98
CA ASP A 156 -28.40 -12.57 -19.45
C ASP A 156 -27.04 -12.32 -18.81
N VAL A 157 -26.50 -11.10 -18.87
CA VAL A 157 -25.15 -10.77 -18.35
C VAL A 157 -25.19 -9.99 -17.02
N VAL A 158 -26.39 -9.69 -16.48
CA VAL A 158 -26.58 -8.98 -15.20
C VAL A 158 -27.36 -9.82 -14.18
N LYS A 159 -27.15 -11.14 -14.16
CA LYS A 159 -27.51 -11.99 -13.03
C LYS A 159 -26.27 -12.54 -12.35
#